data_AF-A0A928KC77-F1
#
_entry.id   AF-A0A928KC77-F1
#
_cell.length_a   1.000
_cell.length_b   1.000
_cell.length_c   1.000
_cell.angle_alpha   90.00
_cell.angle_beta   90.00
_cell.angle_gamma   90.00
#
_symmetry.space_group_name_H-M   'P 1'
#
loop_
_entity.id
_entity.type
_entity.pdbx_description
1 polymer ?
#
loop_
_entity_poly.entity_id
_entity_poly.type
_entity_poly.pdbx_seq_one_letter_code
_entity_poly.pdbx_strand_id
1 'polypeptide(L)'
;MKKAVVALISVLLISILSVSGVSAYQMPEGMLVTLTEGESFENIQSPQVYGYVGDTDLNGKVNIKDATAIQKFLASIIEFDEDAKRLADADLSGKINVKDATAIQKFLAGISSEAPVYHALFATDDEARFQFMLGSWAAKINISKELNNAFADSNNGLGFDFKGIEVGVLLTLNEDMSYSLEYDDRTFAETLNQLRKEYSEGMIKYFEQFIKDNKLNTTVEKILETSGYKSVEDFVNAAVSEEKLKALMDIDTVKGKFKVDKNTVFITNTNITDDEYVGYFDFGFYDTNLMIENGNLFENHDFYPIIFERQ
;
A
#
# COMPACT_ATOMS: atom_id res chain seq x y z
N MET A 1 15.24 -34.36 -19.54
CA MET A 1 14.14 -33.39 -19.32
C MET A 1 13.33 -33.88 -18.13
N LYS A 2 13.53 -33.30 -16.95
CA LYS A 2 12.71 -33.60 -15.77
C LYS A 2 11.44 -32.76 -15.86
N LYS A 3 10.27 -33.36 -15.63
CA LYS A 3 8.97 -32.67 -15.65
C LYS A 3 8.72 -32.09 -14.25
N ALA A 4 8.58 -30.77 -14.14
CA ALA A 4 8.08 -30.14 -12.93
C ALA A 4 6.57 -30.35 -12.83
N VAL A 5 6.06 -30.72 -11.66
CA VAL A 5 4.63 -30.79 -11.37
C VAL A 5 4.30 -29.59 -10.49
N VAL A 6 3.55 -28.63 -11.03
CA VAL A 6 3.04 -27.47 -10.28
C VAL A 6 1.72 -27.91 -9.66
N ALA A 7 1.63 -27.92 -8.32
CA ALA A 7 0.39 -28.20 -7.62
C ALA A 7 -0.17 -26.89 -7.03
N LEU A 8 -1.35 -26.48 -7.49
CA LEU A 8 -2.15 -25.46 -6.82
C LEU A 8 -2.76 -26.10 -5.57
N ILE A 9 -2.37 -25.66 -4.37
CA ILE A 9 -3.05 -26.07 -3.15
C ILE A 9 -4.31 -25.21 -3.01
N SER A 10 -5.40 -25.64 -3.64
CA SER A 10 -6.74 -25.22 -3.26
C SER A 10 -7.22 -26.08 -2.08
N VAL A 11 -8.06 -25.49 -1.23
CA VAL A 11 -8.54 -25.89 0.11
C VAL A 11 -9.10 -27.33 0.27
N LEU A 12 -8.97 -28.23 -0.71
CA LEU A 12 -9.68 -29.52 -0.74
C LEU A 12 -8.88 -30.78 -0.35
N LEU A 13 -7.70 -30.68 0.26
CA LEU A 13 -6.90 -31.86 0.64
C LEU A 13 -6.55 -31.93 2.14
N ILE A 14 -7.56 -31.73 3.00
CA ILE A 14 -7.46 -32.02 4.45
C ILE A 14 -7.46 -33.55 4.75
N SER A 15 -7.63 -34.45 3.78
CA SER A 15 -7.94 -35.85 4.08
C SER A 15 -6.82 -36.88 3.95
N ILE A 16 -5.53 -36.53 3.89
CA ILE A 16 -4.48 -37.56 3.84
C ILE A 16 -3.41 -37.34 4.91
N LEU A 17 -3.46 -38.26 5.89
CA LEU A 17 -2.44 -38.67 6.86
C LEU A 17 -2.33 -37.86 8.16
N SER A 18 -3.16 -38.26 9.12
CA SER A 18 -2.80 -38.24 10.54
C SER A 18 -1.59 -39.15 10.79
N VAL A 19 -0.37 -38.64 10.64
CA VAL A 19 0.82 -39.26 11.25
C VAL A 19 1.10 -38.51 12.54
N SER A 20 1.09 -39.27 13.62
CA SER A 20 1.32 -38.83 14.99
C SER A 20 2.61 -38.01 15.12
N GLY A 21 2.50 -36.72 15.44
CA GLY A 21 3.60 -35.95 16.04
C GLY A 21 3.86 -34.55 15.48
N VAL A 22 3.23 -34.15 14.37
CA VAL A 22 3.42 -32.79 13.81
C VAL A 22 2.14 -31.98 14.00
N SER A 23 2.23 -30.83 14.65
CA SER A 23 1.15 -29.84 14.63
C SER A 23 1.00 -29.37 13.18
N ALA A 24 -0.14 -29.65 12.54
CA ALA A 24 -0.43 -29.20 11.19
C ALA A 24 -0.27 -27.67 11.12
N TYR A 25 0.74 -27.19 10.40
CA TYR A 25 0.85 -25.78 10.06
C TYR A 25 -0.01 -25.55 8.81
N GLN A 26 -1.03 -24.71 8.95
CA GLN A 26 -1.89 -24.33 7.85
C GLN A 26 -1.13 -23.32 7.00
N MET A 27 -0.67 -23.71 5.80
CA MET A 27 -0.03 -22.78 4.87
C MET A 27 -1.04 -21.68 4.49
N PRO A 28 -0.61 -20.42 4.34
CA PRO A 28 -1.48 -19.36 3.81
C PRO A 28 -2.09 -19.78 2.47
N GLU A 29 -3.37 -19.48 2.27
CA GLU A 29 -4.03 -19.73 0.99
C GLU A 29 -3.27 -19.02 -0.14
N GLY A 30 -2.96 -19.75 -1.23
CA GLY A 30 -2.32 -19.18 -2.42
C GLY A 30 -0.80 -19.38 -2.54
N MET A 31 -0.13 -19.97 -1.55
CA MET A 31 1.30 -20.28 -1.65
C MET A 31 1.56 -21.45 -2.62
N LEU A 32 2.33 -21.22 -3.70
CA LEU A 32 2.78 -22.27 -4.63
C LEU A 32 4.04 -22.95 -4.08
N VAL A 33 4.04 -24.28 -4.03
CA VAL A 33 5.21 -25.09 -3.67
C VAL A 33 5.60 -25.95 -4.87
N THR A 34 6.82 -25.78 -5.37
CA THR A 34 7.40 -26.62 -6.43
C THR A 34 8.11 -27.82 -5.81
N LEU A 35 7.64 -29.03 -6.13
CA LEU A 35 8.29 -30.27 -5.72
C LEU A 35 9.04 -30.87 -6.90
N THR A 36 10.29 -31.30 -6.69
CA THR A 36 10.98 -32.13 -7.68
C THR A 36 10.65 -33.61 -7.50
N GLU A 37 10.67 -34.35 -8.61
CA GLU A 37 10.34 -35.78 -8.63
C GLU A 37 11.29 -36.57 -7.69
N GLY A 38 10.75 -37.03 -6.56
CA GLY A 38 11.48 -37.78 -5.52
C GLY A 38 11.55 -37.12 -4.14
N GLU A 39 11.08 -35.88 -3.98
CA GLU A 39 11.01 -35.21 -2.67
C GLU A 39 9.70 -35.56 -1.93
N SER A 40 9.80 -35.95 -0.66
CA SER A 40 8.66 -36.15 0.24
C SER A 40 8.28 -34.84 0.93
N PHE A 41 6.99 -34.64 1.25
CA PHE A 41 6.54 -33.48 2.03
C PHE A 41 7.24 -33.35 3.40
N GLU A 42 7.76 -34.46 3.95
CA GLU A 42 8.56 -34.49 5.17
C GLU A 42 9.93 -33.79 5.02
N ASN A 43 10.42 -33.63 3.79
CA ASN A 43 11.71 -33.00 3.46
C ASN A 43 11.60 -31.60 2.87
N ILE A 44 10.38 -31.04 2.76
CA ILE A 44 10.23 -29.60 2.52
C ILE A 44 10.73 -28.93 3.79
N GLN A 45 11.94 -28.37 3.75
CA GLN A 45 12.31 -27.39 4.77
C GLN A 45 11.25 -26.30 4.68
N SER A 46 10.46 -26.16 5.75
CA SER A 46 9.43 -25.14 5.86
C SER A 46 10.02 -23.81 5.37
N PRO A 47 9.29 -23.01 4.57
CA PRO A 47 9.69 -21.62 4.39
C PRO A 47 9.86 -21.06 5.79
N GLN A 48 11.10 -20.74 6.14
CA GLN A 48 11.44 -20.27 7.46
C GLN A 48 10.77 -18.90 7.57
N VAL A 49 9.76 -18.81 8.42
CA VAL A 49 9.10 -17.55 8.76
C VAL A 49 10.10 -16.79 9.61
N TYR A 50 10.75 -15.78 9.05
CA TYR A 50 11.68 -14.96 9.82
C TYR A 50 10.92 -13.73 10.29
N GLY A 51 10.84 -13.51 11.59
CA GLY A 51 10.44 -12.22 12.15
C GLY A 51 8.97 -11.81 12.01
N TYR A 52 8.41 -11.36 13.11
CA TYR A 52 7.22 -10.53 13.11
C TYR A 52 7.64 -9.06 13.20
N VAL A 53 6.90 -8.11 12.62
CA VAL A 53 7.18 -6.71 12.97
C VAL A 53 6.93 -6.54 14.48
N GLY A 54 7.88 -5.95 15.17
CA GLY A 54 7.99 -5.96 16.62
C GLY A 54 8.65 -7.22 17.22
N ASP A 55 9.21 -8.15 16.45
CA ASP A 55 10.06 -9.28 16.91
C ASP A 55 11.54 -8.91 16.70
N THR A 56 11.99 -7.92 17.46
CA THR A 56 13.32 -7.33 17.32
C THR A 56 14.46 -8.23 17.76
N ASP A 57 14.18 -9.32 18.48
CA ASP A 57 15.16 -10.34 18.82
C ASP A 57 15.11 -11.58 17.90
N LEU A 58 14.30 -11.52 16.83
CA LEU A 58 14.18 -12.52 15.76
C LEU A 58 13.85 -13.93 16.27
N ASN A 59 13.17 -14.03 17.41
CA ASN A 59 12.88 -15.33 18.04
C ASN A 59 11.57 -15.97 17.53
N GLY A 60 10.87 -15.28 16.63
CA GLY A 60 9.56 -15.67 16.12
C GLY A 60 8.43 -15.36 17.09
N LYS A 61 8.56 -14.40 18.00
CA LYS A 61 7.50 -14.00 18.94
C LYS A 61 7.61 -12.53 19.34
N VAL A 62 6.62 -11.74 18.95
CA VAL A 62 6.42 -10.39 19.51
C VAL A 62 6.03 -10.48 20.98
N ASN A 63 6.88 -9.98 21.86
CA ASN A 63 6.63 -9.94 23.29
C ASN A 63 7.27 -8.69 23.93
N ILE A 64 7.15 -8.57 25.26
CA ILE A 64 7.62 -7.35 25.96
C ILE A 64 9.15 -7.15 25.88
N LYS A 65 9.91 -8.22 25.60
CA LYS A 65 11.35 -8.13 25.39
C LYS A 65 11.69 -7.32 24.15
N ASP A 66 10.83 -7.34 23.14
CA ASP A 66 11.06 -6.60 21.90
C ASP A 66 10.88 -5.09 22.09
N ALA A 67 9.81 -4.70 22.79
CA ALA A 67 9.65 -3.31 23.22
C ALA A 67 10.84 -2.85 24.08
N THR A 68 11.38 -3.74 24.92
CA THR A 68 12.56 -3.47 25.74
C THR A 68 13.83 -3.37 24.88
N ALA A 69 13.96 -4.18 23.82
CA ALA A 69 15.09 -4.15 22.91
C ALA A 69 15.10 -2.85 22.10
N ILE A 70 13.94 -2.39 21.60
CA ILE A 70 13.82 -1.07 20.95
C ILE A 70 14.29 0.04 21.90
N GLN A 71 13.83 0.03 23.15
CA GLN A 71 14.27 1.03 24.14
C GLN A 71 15.77 0.99 24.41
N LYS A 72 16.38 -0.21 24.46
CA LYS A 72 17.83 -0.38 24.60
C LYS A 72 18.59 0.11 23.38
N PHE A 73 18.08 -0.14 22.17
CA PHE A 73 18.64 0.34 20.92
C PHE A 73 18.62 1.88 20.87
N LEU A 74 17.49 2.50 21.19
CA LEU A 74 17.36 3.97 21.26
C LEU A 74 18.26 4.61 22.33
N ALA A 75 18.60 3.86 23.38
CA ALA A 75 19.55 4.27 24.41
C ALA A 75 21.02 3.93 24.06
N SER A 76 21.28 3.40 22.86
CA SER A 76 22.60 2.94 22.39
C SER A 76 23.26 1.90 23.32
N ILE A 77 22.44 1.11 24.03
CA ILE A 77 22.90 0.02 24.91
C ILE A 77 23.17 -1.25 24.09
N ILE A 78 22.43 -1.43 23.00
CA ILE A 78 22.59 -2.50 22.02
C ILE A 78 22.60 -1.90 20.62
N GLU A 79 23.13 -2.64 19.66
CA GLU A 79 23.00 -2.35 18.23
C GLU A 79 22.06 -3.37 17.60
N PHE A 80 21.22 -2.91 16.67
CA PHE A 80 20.42 -3.78 15.82
C PHE A 80 21.16 -4.06 14.51
N ASP A 81 21.06 -5.30 14.03
CA ASP A 81 21.37 -5.60 12.64
C ASP A 81 20.24 -5.10 11.72
N GLU A 82 20.43 -5.21 10.41
CA GLU A 82 19.49 -4.65 9.43
C GLU A 82 18.11 -5.35 9.49
N ASP A 83 18.05 -6.63 9.87
CA ASP A 83 16.79 -7.36 9.98
C ASP A 83 16.03 -6.95 11.25
N ALA A 84 16.73 -6.84 12.40
CA ALA A 84 16.13 -6.33 13.62
C ALA A 84 15.69 -4.86 13.50
N LYS A 85 16.41 -4.02 12.74
CA LYS A 85 15.99 -2.64 12.45
C LYS A 85 14.68 -2.59 11.66
N ARG A 86 14.53 -3.43 10.64
CA ARG A 86 13.30 -3.50 9.84
C ARG A 86 12.10 -3.89 10.68
N LEU A 87 12.27 -4.86 11.58
CA LEU A 87 11.20 -5.29 12.46
C LEU A 87 10.99 -4.34 13.65
N ALA A 88 11.91 -3.41 13.93
CA ALA A 88 11.78 -2.47 15.04
C ALA A 88 10.83 -1.29 14.75
N ASP A 89 10.46 -1.01 13.50
CA ASP A 89 9.47 0.01 13.11
C ASP A 89 8.04 -0.51 13.28
N ALA A 90 7.68 -0.84 14.53
CA ALA A 90 6.42 -1.46 14.89
C ALA A 90 5.19 -0.53 14.80
N ASP A 91 5.34 0.76 14.55
CA ASP A 91 4.22 1.65 14.20
C ASP A 91 4.14 1.99 12.70
N LEU A 92 5.03 1.40 11.88
CA LEU A 92 5.15 1.61 10.43
C LEU A 92 5.31 3.08 10.02
N SER A 93 5.90 3.91 10.89
CA SER A 93 6.12 5.33 10.58
C SER A 93 7.36 5.59 9.72
N GLY A 94 8.11 4.53 9.38
CA GLY A 94 9.40 4.62 8.71
C GLY A 94 10.53 5.08 9.63
N LYS A 95 10.33 5.07 10.96
CA LYS A 95 11.28 5.60 11.94
C LYS A 95 11.25 4.79 13.23
N ILE A 96 12.34 4.09 13.51
CA ILE A 96 12.53 3.42 14.80
C ILE A 96 12.67 4.47 15.92
N ASN A 97 11.66 4.55 16.79
CA ASN A 97 11.55 5.47 17.90
C ASN A 97 10.74 4.88 19.07
N VAL A 98 10.47 5.67 20.11
CA VAL A 98 9.78 5.18 21.32
C VAL A 98 8.32 4.77 21.06
N LYS A 99 7.72 5.27 19.98
CA LYS A 99 6.36 4.92 19.57
C LYS A 99 6.25 3.47 19.13
N ASP A 100 7.30 2.88 18.53
CA ASP A 100 7.32 1.46 18.18
C ASP A 100 7.26 0.56 19.40
N ALA A 101 8.07 0.87 20.41
CA ALA A 101 7.98 0.17 21.70
C ALA A 101 6.59 0.32 22.34
N THR A 102 5.96 1.49 22.16
CA THR A 102 4.60 1.76 22.64
C THR A 102 3.55 0.98 21.84
N ALA A 103 3.73 0.85 20.52
CA ALA A 103 2.85 0.08 19.65
C ALA A 103 2.83 -1.39 20.10
N ILE A 104 4.01 -2.01 20.24
CA ILE A 104 4.16 -3.39 20.77
C ILE A 104 3.44 -3.53 22.12
N GLN A 105 3.65 -2.59 23.05
CA GLN A 105 3.01 -2.64 24.38
C GLN A 105 1.48 -2.55 24.30
N LYS A 106 0.92 -1.67 23.45
CA LYS A 106 -0.53 -1.55 23.26
C LYS A 106 -1.15 -2.84 22.72
N PHE A 107 -0.46 -3.50 21.80
CA PHE A 107 -0.90 -4.80 21.26
C PHE A 107 -0.86 -5.91 22.29
N LEU A 108 0.24 -6.03 23.04
CA LEU A 108 0.34 -7.03 24.11
C LEU A 108 -0.73 -6.83 25.19
N ALA A 109 -1.17 -5.58 25.39
CA ALA A 109 -2.25 -5.23 26.31
C ALA A 109 -3.66 -5.42 25.72
N GLY A 110 -3.80 -5.78 24.44
CA GLY A 110 -5.08 -5.90 23.74
C GLY A 110 -5.84 -4.57 23.57
N ILE A 111 -5.13 -3.44 23.66
CA ILE A 111 -5.69 -2.08 23.59
C ILE A 111 -5.79 -1.60 22.13
N SER A 112 -4.92 -2.11 21.26
CA SER A 112 -4.84 -1.73 19.85
C SER A 112 -4.45 -2.94 19.00
N SER A 113 -4.99 -3.04 17.78
CA SER A 113 -4.50 -3.95 16.74
C SER A 113 -3.27 -3.40 16.02
N GLU A 114 -2.81 -2.21 16.38
CA GLU A 114 -1.71 -1.48 15.71
C GLU A 114 -0.32 -2.06 15.98
N ALA A 115 -0.11 -3.08 16.83
CA ALA A 115 1.18 -3.76 16.74
C ALA A 115 1.10 -4.92 15.77
N PRO A 116 2.17 -5.08 14.99
CA PRO A 116 2.01 -5.64 13.71
C PRO A 116 2.59 -7.03 13.82
N VAL A 117 1.83 -7.97 14.40
CA VAL A 117 2.20 -9.38 14.28
C VAL A 117 1.97 -9.78 12.83
N TYR A 118 2.87 -9.34 11.95
CA TYR A 118 2.90 -9.66 10.53
C TYR A 118 3.84 -10.83 10.34
N HIS A 119 3.47 -11.74 9.46
CA HIS A 119 4.42 -12.67 8.90
C HIS A 119 5.31 -11.88 7.96
N ALA A 120 6.54 -11.53 8.34
CA ALA A 120 7.53 -11.21 7.34
C ALA A 120 7.91 -12.54 6.69
N LEU A 121 7.41 -12.78 5.48
CA LEU A 121 7.91 -13.84 4.62
C LEU A 121 9.29 -13.40 4.12
N PHE A 122 10.33 -13.58 4.95
CA PHE A 122 11.69 -13.66 4.40
C PHE A 122 11.82 -15.05 3.81
N ALA A 123 11.42 -15.22 2.55
CA ALA A 123 11.96 -16.35 1.83
C ALA A 123 13.49 -16.13 1.78
N THR A 124 14.25 -16.98 2.47
CA THR A 124 15.72 -17.07 2.34
C THR A 124 16.16 -17.44 0.93
N ASP A 125 15.20 -17.67 0.03
CA ASP A 125 15.37 -17.87 -1.38
C ASP A 125 14.79 -16.65 -2.10
N ASP A 126 15.67 -15.82 -2.68
CA ASP A 126 15.28 -14.67 -3.49
C ASP A 126 14.28 -15.06 -4.59
N GLU A 127 14.32 -16.31 -5.07
CA GLU A 127 13.36 -16.85 -6.02
C GLU A 127 11.94 -16.93 -5.45
N ALA A 128 11.75 -17.50 -4.26
CA ALA A 128 10.40 -17.60 -3.67
C ALA A 128 9.81 -16.23 -3.33
N ARG A 129 10.65 -15.27 -2.90
CA ARG A 129 10.22 -13.86 -2.70
C ARG A 129 9.80 -13.22 -4.02
N PHE A 130 10.60 -13.42 -5.06
CA PHE A 130 10.32 -12.94 -6.39
C PHE A 130 8.99 -13.51 -6.90
N GLN A 131 8.79 -14.83 -6.83
CA GLN A 131 7.55 -15.49 -7.25
C GLN A 131 6.33 -14.99 -6.46
N PHE A 132 6.47 -14.77 -5.15
CA PHE A 132 5.39 -14.22 -4.34
C PHE A 132 5.08 -12.76 -4.68
N MET A 133 6.04 -12.00 -5.19
CA MET A 133 5.84 -10.61 -5.65
C MET A 133 5.08 -10.53 -6.98
N LEU A 134 5.15 -11.57 -7.82
CA LEU A 134 4.48 -11.56 -9.13
C LEU A 134 2.96 -11.61 -9.00
N GLY A 135 2.28 -10.91 -9.90
CA GLY A 135 0.83 -10.78 -9.94
C GLY A 135 0.36 -9.33 -9.97
N SER A 136 -0.95 -9.15 -9.79
CA SER A 136 -1.61 -7.86 -9.72
C SER A 136 -1.98 -7.51 -8.28
N TRP A 137 -1.72 -6.27 -7.92
CA TRP A 137 -1.78 -5.76 -6.56
C TRP A 137 -2.45 -4.40 -6.56
N ALA A 138 -3.47 -4.20 -5.74
CA ALA A 138 -4.20 -2.95 -5.64
C ALA A 138 -3.95 -2.26 -4.31
N ALA A 139 -3.77 -0.94 -4.33
CA ALA A 139 -3.67 -0.12 -3.12
C ALA A 139 -4.58 1.10 -3.22
N LYS A 140 -4.94 1.66 -2.06
CA LYS A 140 -5.63 2.94 -1.96
C LYS A 140 -4.69 3.96 -1.34
N ILE A 141 -4.47 5.07 -2.04
CA ILE A 141 -3.58 6.15 -1.62
C ILE A 141 -4.43 7.33 -1.15
N ASN A 142 -4.26 7.77 0.10
CA ASN A 142 -4.94 8.94 0.61
C ASN A 142 -4.32 10.22 0.05
N ILE A 143 -5.11 10.99 -0.69
CA ILE A 143 -4.70 12.23 -1.38
C ILE A 143 -5.33 13.49 -0.77
N SER A 144 -5.89 13.38 0.43
CA SER A 144 -6.63 14.49 1.07
C SER A 144 -5.73 15.72 1.27
N LYS A 145 -4.45 15.51 1.59
CA LYS A 145 -3.48 16.58 1.81
C LYS A 145 -3.17 17.33 0.50
N GLU A 146 -2.96 16.59 -0.56
CA GLU A 146 -2.65 17.07 -1.91
C GLU A 146 -3.82 17.87 -2.45
N LEU A 147 -5.04 17.38 -2.26
CA LEU A 147 -6.27 18.10 -2.59
C LEU A 147 -6.37 19.40 -1.78
N ASN A 148 -6.25 19.35 -0.46
CA ASN A 148 -6.33 20.57 0.36
C ASN A 148 -5.27 21.61 -0.02
N ASN A 149 -4.07 21.17 -0.42
CA ASN A 149 -3.01 22.05 -0.93
C ASN A 149 -3.36 22.63 -2.32
N ALA A 150 -3.82 21.82 -3.26
CA ALA A 150 -4.21 22.27 -4.59
C ALA A 150 -5.41 23.23 -4.57
N PHE A 151 -6.29 23.05 -3.58
CA PHE A 151 -7.43 23.91 -3.35
C PHE A 151 -7.14 25.06 -2.37
N ALA A 152 -5.92 25.20 -1.83
CA ALA A 152 -5.59 26.21 -0.83
C ALA A 152 -5.67 27.66 -1.38
N ASP A 153 -5.15 27.89 -2.58
CA ASP A 153 -5.14 29.22 -3.21
C ASP A 153 -6.48 29.55 -3.89
N SER A 154 -7.17 28.54 -4.41
CA SER A 154 -8.53 28.69 -4.93
C SER A 154 -9.58 28.78 -3.81
N ASN A 155 -9.18 28.51 -2.56
CA ASN A 155 -10.09 28.41 -1.44
C ASN A 155 -10.74 29.73 -1.08
N ASN A 156 -10.24 30.95 -1.35
CA ASN A 156 -10.94 32.24 -1.12
C ASN A 156 -11.93 32.35 0.09
N GLY A 157 -11.68 31.65 1.21
CA GLY A 157 -12.65 31.51 2.33
C GLY A 157 -13.77 30.45 2.20
N LEU A 158 -13.83 29.67 1.13
CA LEU A 158 -14.67 28.49 0.87
C LEU A 158 -14.49 27.37 1.91
N GLY A 159 -13.27 27.22 2.45
CA GLY A 159 -13.01 26.32 3.57
C GLY A 159 -13.20 24.85 3.25
N PHE A 160 -12.79 24.40 2.05
CA PHE A 160 -12.72 22.97 1.77
C PHE A 160 -11.76 22.28 2.73
N ASP A 161 -12.22 21.17 3.30
CA ASP A 161 -11.48 20.31 4.23
C ASP A 161 -11.72 18.86 3.80
N PHE A 162 -11.08 18.47 2.69
CA PHE A 162 -11.19 17.12 2.13
C PHE A 162 -10.58 16.12 3.11
N LYS A 163 -11.31 15.03 3.39
CA LYS A 163 -10.88 13.98 4.32
C LYS A 163 -11.23 12.61 3.79
N GLY A 164 -10.26 11.69 3.88
CA GLY A 164 -10.46 10.31 3.47
C GLY A 164 -10.73 10.18 1.97
N ILE A 165 -10.21 11.11 1.16
CA ILE A 165 -10.22 10.95 -0.29
C ILE A 165 -9.05 10.05 -0.65
N GLU A 166 -9.37 8.87 -1.18
CA GLU A 166 -8.40 7.85 -1.56
C GLU A 166 -8.49 7.57 -3.05
N VAL A 167 -7.35 7.41 -3.74
CA VAL A 167 -7.31 6.96 -5.13
C VAL A 167 -6.76 5.53 -5.19
N GLY A 168 -7.45 4.68 -5.94
CA GLY A 168 -6.99 3.31 -6.19
C GLY A 168 -5.90 3.26 -7.27
N VAL A 169 -4.86 2.48 -7.02
CA VAL A 169 -3.79 2.17 -7.96
C VAL A 169 -3.63 0.66 -8.10
N LEU A 170 -3.20 0.22 -9.28
CA LEU A 170 -2.94 -1.17 -9.62
C LEU A 170 -1.47 -1.31 -10.06
N LEU A 171 -0.70 -2.09 -9.31
CA LEU A 171 0.64 -2.53 -9.67
C LEU A 171 0.58 -3.97 -10.17
N THR A 172 1.06 -4.21 -11.38
CA THR A 172 1.21 -5.57 -11.92
C THR A 172 2.67 -5.86 -12.20
N LEU A 173 3.16 -7.00 -11.70
CA LEU A 173 4.51 -7.51 -11.89
C LEU A 173 4.43 -8.88 -12.57
N ASN A 174 4.93 -8.99 -13.80
CA ASN A 174 4.78 -10.18 -14.64
C ASN A 174 6.03 -11.08 -14.61
N GLU A 175 5.83 -12.37 -14.88
CA GLU A 175 6.91 -13.38 -15.01
C GLU A 175 7.94 -13.03 -16.09
N ASP A 176 7.56 -12.28 -17.14
CA ASP A 176 8.44 -11.84 -18.22
C ASP A 176 9.28 -10.58 -17.85
N MET A 177 9.31 -10.24 -16.56
CA MET A 177 9.94 -9.05 -15.99
C MET A 177 9.34 -7.73 -16.50
N SER A 178 8.14 -7.72 -17.08
CA SER A 178 7.41 -6.47 -17.32
C SER A 178 6.59 -6.06 -16.10
N TYR A 179 6.38 -4.76 -15.94
CA TYR A 179 5.48 -4.23 -14.94
C TYR A 179 4.57 -3.15 -15.52
N SER A 180 3.47 -2.90 -14.82
CA SER A 180 2.63 -1.72 -15.02
C SER A 180 2.19 -1.13 -13.67
N LEU A 181 2.14 0.19 -13.61
CA LEU A 181 1.47 0.93 -12.55
C LEU A 181 0.41 1.82 -13.20
N GLU A 182 -0.84 1.64 -12.81
CA GLU A 182 -1.97 2.38 -13.35
C GLU A 182 -2.99 2.71 -12.26
N TYR A 183 -3.97 3.55 -12.59
CA TYR A 183 -5.12 3.74 -11.71
C TYR A 183 -6.00 2.49 -11.73
N ASP A 184 -6.57 2.14 -10.60
CA ASP A 184 -7.73 1.24 -10.58
C ASP A 184 -8.94 2.04 -11.05
N ASP A 185 -9.35 1.84 -12.31
CA ASP A 185 -10.46 2.55 -12.96
C ASP A 185 -11.75 2.56 -12.12
N ARG A 186 -12.05 1.45 -11.44
CA ARG A 186 -13.26 1.35 -10.62
C ARG A 186 -13.14 2.25 -9.40
N THR A 187 -12.09 2.08 -8.63
CA THR A 187 -11.88 2.87 -7.41
C THR A 187 -11.69 4.35 -7.76
N PHE A 188 -10.98 4.67 -8.84
CA PHE A 188 -10.79 6.04 -9.32
C PHE A 188 -12.13 6.72 -9.67
N ALA A 189 -13.04 6.02 -10.35
CA ALA A 189 -14.36 6.57 -10.65
C ALA A 189 -15.18 6.83 -9.37
N GLU A 190 -15.09 5.94 -8.36
CA GLU A 190 -15.70 6.13 -7.04
C GLU A 190 -15.11 7.38 -6.36
N THR A 191 -13.79 7.55 -6.36
CA THR A 191 -13.09 8.74 -5.82
C THR A 191 -13.53 10.03 -6.51
N LEU A 192 -13.58 10.02 -7.84
CA LEU A 192 -13.98 11.20 -8.62
C LEU A 192 -15.41 11.62 -8.28
N ASN A 193 -16.32 10.65 -8.12
CA ASN A 193 -17.70 10.92 -7.72
C ASN A 193 -17.79 11.47 -6.30
N GLN A 194 -17.02 10.93 -5.36
CA GLN A 194 -16.94 11.46 -4.00
C GLN A 194 -16.43 12.91 -3.99
N LEU A 195 -15.33 13.17 -4.70
CA LEU A 195 -14.72 14.50 -4.77
C LEU A 195 -15.68 15.52 -5.38
N ARG A 196 -16.38 15.16 -6.47
CA ARG A 196 -17.42 16.01 -7.09
C ARG A 196 -18.55 16.31 -6.12
N LYS A 197 -18.99 15.33 -5.34
CA LYS A 197 -20.02 15.52 -4.33
C LYS A 197 -19.57 16.48 -3.24
N GLU A 198 -18.40 16.26 -2.63
CA GLU A 198 -17.87 17.13 -1.57
C GLU A 198 -17.63 18.56 -2.06
N TYR A 199 -17.06 18.71 -3.26
CA TYR A 199 -16.86 19.99 -3.91
C TYR A 199 -18.19 20.71 -4.17
N SER A 200 -19.19 20.00 -4.71
CA SER A 200 -20.54 20.53 -4.95
C SER A 200 -21.19 21.03 -3.67
N GLU A 201 -21.16 20.23 -2.59
CA GLU A 201 -21.73 20.61 -1.30
C GLU A 201 -21.06 21.84 -0.69
N GLY A 202 -19.73 21.94 -0.78
CA GLY A 202 -19.00 23.12 -0.31
C GLY A 202 -19.32 24.37 -1.14
N MET A 203 -19.36 24.25 -2.47
CA MET A 203 -19.69 25.37 -3.37
C MET A 203 -21.12 25.87 -3.20
N ILE A 204 -22.10 24.97 -3.03
CA ILE A 204 -23.49 25.36 -2.77
C ILE A 204 -23.56 26.17 -1.48
N LYS A 205 -22.97 25.68 -0.38
CA LYS A 205 -22.94 26.40 0.90
C LYS A 205 -22.33 27.78 0.76
N TYR A 206 -21.23 27.90 0.01
CA TYR A 206 -20.62 29.20 -0.26
C TYR A 206 -21.55 30.15 -0.99
N PHE A 207 -22.15 29.72 -2.11
CA PHE A 207 -23.02 30.60 -2.88
C PHE A 207 -24.30 30.97 -2.11
N GLU A 208 -24.87 30.04 -1.33
CA GLU A 208 -25.99 30.33 -0.45
C GLU A 208 -25.63 31.40 0.60
N GLN A 209 -24.44 31.28 1.20
CA GLN A 209 -23.95 32.26 2.16
C GLN A 209 -23.70 33.62 1.49
N PHE A 210 -23.11 33.64 0.30
CA PHE A 210 -22.90 34.85 -0.48
C PHE A 210 -24.22 35.55 -0.85
N ILE A 211 -25.23 34.80 -1.31
CA ILE A 211 -26.58 35.30 -1.61
C ILE A 211 -27.18 35.94 -0.36
N LYS A 212 -27.06 35.27 0.78
CA LYS A 212 -27.60 35.73 2.06
C LYS A 212 -26.92 37.01 2.55
N ASP A 213 -25.60 37.05 2.55
CA ASP A 213 -24.82 38.20 3.04
C ASP A 213 -25.02 39.45 2.19
N ASN A 214 -25.20 39.27 0.88
CA ASN A 214 -25.45 40.35 -0.08
C ASN A 214 -26.95 40.63 -0.32
N LYS A 215 -27.85 39.91 0.36
CA LYS A 215 -29.31 40.05 0.25
C LYS A 215 -29.82 39.98 -1.20
N LEU A 216 -29.22 39.08 -1.99
CA LEU A 216 -29.57 38.91 -3.40
C LEU A 216 -30.87 38.11 -3.53
N ASN A 217 -31.72 38.48 -4.48
CA ASN A 217 -32.94 37.72 -4.81
C ASN A 217 -32.66 36.80 -6.01
N THR A 218 -31.86 35.77 -5.79
CA THR A 218 -31.43 34.80 -6.81
C THR A 218 -31.19 33.43 -6.17
N THR A 219 -30.96 32.40 -7.00
CA THR A 219 -30.50 31.06 -6.56
C THR A 219 -29.07 30.80 -7.03
N VAL A 220 -28.47 29.72 -6.51
CA VAL A 220 -27.14 29.26 -6.93
C VAL A 220 -27.13 28.93 -8.42
N GLU A 221 -28.14 28.19 -8.90
CA GLU A 221 -28.27 27.81 -10.31
C GLU A 221 -28.26 29.04 -11.22
N LYS A 222 -29.02 30.08 -10.87
CA LYS A 222 -29.12 31.29 -11.68
C LYS A 222 -27.82 32.11 -11.71
N ILE A 223 -27.04 32.08 -10.62
CA ILE A 223 -25.69 32.66 -10.59
C ILE A 223 -24.77 31.89 -11.53
N LEU A 224 -24.81 30.56 -11.50
CA LEU A 224 -23.99 29.70 -12.36
C LEU A 224 -24.39 29.82 -13.83
N GLU A 225 -25.69 29.90 -14.14
CA GLU A 225 -26.22 30.19 -15.48
C GLU A 225 -25.68 31.51 -16.04
N THR A 226 -25.66 32.56 -15.19
CA THR A 226 -25.08 33.87 -15.57
C THR A 226 -23.57 33.77 -15.83
N SER A 227 -22.90 32.82 -15.20
CA SER A 227 -21.47 32.52 -15.38
C SER A 227 -21.20 31.55 -16.55
N GLY A 228 -22.22 31.14 -17.30
CA GLY A 228 -22.11 30.31 -18.49
C GLY A 228 -22.25 28.80 -18.26
N TYR A 229 -22.59 28.36 -17.04
CA TYR A 229 -22.78 26.95 -16.71
C TYR A 229 -24.25 26.55 -16.78
N LYS A 230 -24.53 25.36 -17.32
CA LYS A 230 -25.92 24.88 -17.53
C LYS A 230 -26.57 24.34 -16.25
N SER A 231 -25.75 23.92 -15.30
CA SER A 231 -26.19 23.37 -14.02
C SER A 231 -25.05 23.39 -13.01
N VAL A 232 -25.37 23.09 -11.74
CA VAL A 232 -24.35 22.83 -10.71
C VAL A 232 -23.45 21.65 -11.13
N GLU A 233 -24.03 20.60 -11.69
CA GLU A 233 -23.26 19.44 -12.17
C GLU A 233 -22.28 19.80 -13.30
N ASP A 234 -22.71 20.61 -14.27
CA ASP A 234 -21.85 21.10 -15.36
C ASP A 234 -20.67 21.93 -14.82
N PHE A 235 -20.94 22.81 -13.85
CA PHE A 235 -19.91 23.56 -13.14
C PHE A 235 -18.94 22.65 -12.38
N VAL A 236 -19.45 21.69 -11.61
CA VAL A 236 -18.66 20.75 -10.80
C VAL A 236 -17.80 19.87 -11.69
N ASN A 237 -18.32 19.37 -12.82
CA ASN A 237 -17.56 18.55 -13.76
C ASN A 237 -16.44 19.33 -14.45
N ALA A 238 -16.63 20.63 -14.69
CA ALA A 238 -15.58 21.51 -15.21
C ALA A 238 -14.52 21.85 -14.16
N ALA A 239 -14.91 21.95 -12.89
CA ALA A 239 -14.00 22.21 -11.77
C ALA A 239 -13.18 20.97 -11.40
N VAL A 240 -13.85 19.83 -11.25
CA VAL A 240 -13.33 18.52 -10.82
C VAL A 240 -13.47 17.52 -11.97
N SER A 241 -12.42 17.43 -12.79
CA SER A 241 -12.31 16.50 -13.89
C SER A 241 -11.31 15.39 -13.58
N GLU A 242 -11.47 14.25 -14.27
CA GLU A 242 -10.53 13.14 -14.24
C GLU A 242 -9.11 13.60 -14.60
N GLU A 243 -8.96 14.40 -15.65
CA GLU A 243 -7.67 14.95 -16.09
C GLU A 243 -6.96 15.73 -14.97
N LYS A 244 -7.68 16.60 -14.24
CA LYS A 244 -7.09 17.36 -13.13
C LYS A 244 -6.73 16.47 -11.94
N LEU A 245 -7.54 15.45 -11.66
CA LEU A 245 -7.26 14.51 -10.59
C LEU A 245 -6.02 13.67 -10.91
N LYS A 246 -5.89 13.21 -12.16
CA LYS A 246 -4.70 12.49 -12.63
C LYS A 246 -3.44 13.36 -12.57
N ALA A 247 -3.55 14.61 -13.01
CA ALA A 247 -2.45 15.58 -12.95
C ALA A 247 -2.02 15.92 -11.51
N LEU A 248 -2.93 15.84 -10.53
CA LEU A 248 -2.60 16.09 -9.12
C LEU A 248 -1.70 15.00 -8.53
N MET A 249 -1.92 13.75 -8.95
CA MET A 249 -1.16 12.61 -8.47
C MET A 249 0.14 12.39 -9.25
N ASP A 250 0.25 13.00 -10.45
CA ASP A 250 1.35 12.79 -11.39
C ASP A 250 1.62 11.31 -11.71
N ILE A 251 0.57 10.47 -11.61
CA ILE A 251 0.64 9.08 -12.02
C ILE A 251 0.20 9.05 -13.48
N ASP A 252 1.16 9.10 -14.39
CA ASP A 252 0.93 8.54 -15.72
C ASP A 252 0.90 7.02 -15.61
N THR A 253 0.10 6.35 -16.44
CA THR A 253 0.19 4.89 -16.56
C THR A 253 1.63 4.54 -16.97
N VAL A 254 2.41 4.00 -16.04
CA VAL A 254 3.80 3.63 -16.29
C VAL A 254 3.84 2.16 -16.65
N LYS A 255 4.55 1.84 -17.73
CA LYS A 255 4.88 0.47 -18.09
C LYS A 255 6.39 0.37 -18.26
N GLY A 256 6.93 -0.82 -18.11
CA GLY A 256 8.36 -1.01 -18.30
C GLY A 256 8.82 -2.40 -17.97
N LYS A 257 10.13 -2.51 -17.78
CA LYS A 257 10.79 -3.71 -17.29
C LYS A 257 11.27 -3.46 -15.87
N PHE A 258 11.36 -4.52 -15.09
CA PHE A 258 11.91 -4.46 -13.74
C PHE A 258 12.98 -5.53 -13.55
N LYS A 259 13.81 -5.32 -12.53
CA LYS A 259 14.69 -6.33 -11.97
C LYS A 259 14.63 -6.26 -10.46
N VAL A 260 14.95 -7.35 -9.79
CA VAL A 260 15.00 -7.42 -8.33
C VAL A 260 16.45 -7.64 -7.90
N ASP A 261 16.90 -6.85 -6.95
CA ASP A 261 18.13 -7.11 -6.18
C ASP A 261 17.76 -7.09 -4.70
N LYS A 262 17.72 -8.27 -4.09
CA LYS A 262 17.29 -8.48 -2.70
C LYS A 262 15.89 -7.93 -2.43
N ASN A 263 15.81 -6.75 -1.81
CA ASN A 263 14.57 -6.09 -1.36
C ASN A 263 14.23 -4.87 -2.20
N THR A 264 15.00 -4.60 -3.25
CA THR A 264 14.81 -3.44 -4.08
C THR A 264 14.41 -3.90 -5.48
N VAL A 265 13.27 -3.41 -5.95
CA VAL A 265 12.88 -3.50 -7.34
C VAL A 265 13.42 -2.27 -8.04
N PHE A 266 14.15 -2.47 -9.13
CA PHE A 266 14.54 -1.39 -10.05
C PHE A 266 13.66 -1.47 -11.28
N ILE A 267 13.14 -0.33 -11.72
CA ILE A 267 12.22 -0.23 -12.84
C ILE A 267 12.77 0.69 -13.94
N THR A 268 12.50 0.33 -15.19
CA THR A 268 12.65 1.23 -16.34
C THR A 268 11.34 1.99 -16.58
N ASN A 269 11.39 3.09 -17.31
CA ASN A 269 10.19 3.82 -17.73
C ASN A 269 10.09 3.77 -19.26
N THR A 270 9.00 3.24 -19.82
CA THR A 270 8.80 3.17 -21.29
C THR A 270 8.79 4.53 -22.00
N ASN A 271 8.65 5.64 -21.26
CA ASN A 271 8.73 6.99 -21.82
C ASN A 271 10.18 7.47 -22.04
N ILE A 272 11.17 6.69 -21.60
CA ILE A 272 12.60 6.98 -21.76
C ILE A 272 13.18 5.89 -22.68
N THR A 273 13.77 6.31 -23.80
CA THR A 273 14.25 5.43 -24.88
C THR A 273 15.50 4.62 -24.54
N ASP A 274 16.09 4.85 -23.37
CA ASP A 274 17.27 4.14 -22.89
C ASP A 274 16.85 3.11 -21.85
N ASP A 275 17.45 1.91 -21.91
CA ASP A 275 17.30 0.80 -20.93
C ASP A 275 17.83 1.15 -19.52
N GLU A 276 17.88 2.43 -19.18
CA GLU A 276 18.34 2.92 -17.89
C GLU A 276 17.24 2.70 -16.84
N TYR A 277 17.62 2.08 -15.72
CA TYR A 277 16.75 1.94 -14.57
C TYR A 277 16.64 3.30 -13.88
N VAL A 278 15.55 4.01 -14.15
CA VAL A 278 15.29 5.37 -13.66
C VAL A 278 14.51 5.39 -12.35
N GLY A 279 13.88 4.28 -11.99
CA GLY A 279 13.11 4.15 -10.76
C GLY A 279 13.54 2.96 -9.91
N TYR A 280 13.19 3.02 -8.64
CA TYR A 280 13.32 1.94 -7.69
C TYR A 280 12.23 2.01 -6.62
N PHE A 281 11.95 0.87 -6.01
CA PHE A 281 11.21 0.83 -4.76
C PHE A 281 11.68 -0.34 -3.90
N ASP A 282 11.76 -0.08 -2.60
CA ASP A 282 12.04 -1.09 -1.60
C ASP A 282 10.73 -1.76 -1.21
N PHE A 283 10.73 -3.10 -1.16
CA PHE A 283 9.55 -3.88 -0.87
C PHE A 283 9.76 -4.89 0.25
N GLY A 284 8.67 -5.10 0.97
CA GLY A 284 8.46 -6.16 1.94
C GLY A 284 7.11 -6.81 1.71
N PHE A 285 6.77 -7.77 2.57
CA PHE A 285 5.44 -8.36 2.60
C PHE A 285 4.83 -8.18 3.99
N TYR A 286 3.57 -7.77 3.98
CA TYR A 286 2.68 -7.67 5.13
C TYR A 286 1.68 -8.82 5.00
N ASP A 287 1.78 -9.89 5.79
CA ASP A 287 0.90 -11.06 5.63
C ASP A 287 0.88 -11.60 4.18
N THR A 288 -0.23 -11.45 3.45
CA THR A 288 -0.34 -11.80 2.02
C THR A 288 -0.21 -10.60 1.07
N ASN A 289 0.04 -9.41 1.58
CA ASN A 289 0.05 -8.13 0.89
C ASN A 289 1.48 -7.68 0.56
N LEU A 290 1.65 -7.03 -0.60
CA LEU A 290 2.90 -6.42 -1.01
C LEU A 290 3.01 -5.04 -0.37
N MET A 291 4.03 -4.81 0.43
CA MET A 291 4.31 -3.50 1.04
C MET A 291 5.44 -2.83 0.28
N ILE A 292 5.21 -1.62 -0.21
CA ILE A 292 6.25 -0.75 -0.74
C ILE A 292 6.66 0.22 0.37
N GLU A 293 7.87 0.05 0.89
CA GLU A 293 8.37 0.76 2.08
C GLU A 293 8.86 2.16 1.74
N ASN A 294 9.53 2.30 0.60
CA ASN A 294 10.07 3.55 0.10
C ASN A 294 10.41 3.39 -1.39
N GLY A 295 10.75 4.48 -2.05
CA GLY A 295 11.19 4.48 -3.43
C GLY A 295 10.90 5.81 -4.11
N ASN A 296 10.92 5.80 -5.43
CA ASN A 296 10.50 6.91 -6.27
C ASN A 296 9.43 6.47 -7.29
N LEU A 297 8.66 5.43 -6.94
CA LEU A 297 7.50 5.01 -7.73
C LEU A 297 6.44 6.12 -7.77
N PHE A 298 6.34 6.89 -6.68
CA PHE A 298 5.59 8.15 -6.59
C PHE A 298 6.56 9.25 -6.16
N GLU A 299 6.48 10.44 -6.76
CA GLU A 299 7.35 11.57 -6.40
C GLU A 299 7.12 12.03 -4.95
N ASN A 300 5.89 11.92 -4.48
CA ASN A 300 5.51 12.32 -3.13
C ASN A 300 5.80 11.19 -2.13
N HIS A 301 6.89 11.35 -1.37
CA HIS A 301 7.30 10.38 -0.36
C HIS A 301 6.34 10.25 0.83
N ASP A 302 5.40 11.18 1.02
CA ASP A 302 4.39 11.09 2.09
C ASP A 302 3.37 9.95 1.87
N PHE A 303 3.34 9.35 0.67
CA PHE A 303 2.50 8.20 0.38
C PHE A 303 3.04 6.88 0.96
N TYR A 304 4.34 6.81 1.28
CA TYR A 304 4.94 5.59 1.78
C TYR A 304 4.80 5.45 3.31
N PRO A 305 4.69 4.22 3.83
CA PRO A 305 4.62 2.96 3.09
C PRO A 305 3.24 2.74 2.44
N ILE A 306 3.21 2.05 1.30
CA ILE A 306 1.97 1.69 0.59
C ILE A 306 1.74 0.20 0.69
N ILE A 307 0.56 -0.19 1.17
CA ILE A 307 0.15 -1.60 1.28
C ILE A 307 -0.73 -1.94 0.08
N PHE A 308 -0.28 -2.89 -0.72
CA PHE A 308 -1.05 -3.42 -1.83
C PHE A 308 -1.61 -4.81 -1.52
N GLU A 309 -2.91 -4.95 -1.74
CA GLU A 309 -3.67 -6.19 -1.61
C GLU A 309 -3.69 -6.94 -2.94
N ARG A 310 -3.56 -8.26 -2.89
CA ARG A 310 -3.58 -9.11 -4.09
C ARG A 310 -4.97 -9.08 -4.76
N GLN A 311 -5.01 -8.98 -6.09
CA GLN A 311 -6.22 -9.05 -6.92
C GLN A 311 -6.49 -10.47 -7.44
#